data_AF-A0A822IGV9-F1
#
_entry.id   AF-A0A822IGV9-F1
#
_cell.length_a   1.000
_cell.length_b   1.000
_cell.length_c   1.000
_cell.angle_alpha   90.00
_cell.angle_beta   90.00
_cell.angle_gamma   90.00
#
_symmetry.space_group_name_H-M   'P 1'
#
loop_
_entity.id
_entity.type
_entity.pdbx_description
1 polymer ?
#
loop_
_entity_poly.entity_id
_entity_poly.type
_entity_poly.pdbx_seq_one_letter_code
_entity_poly.pdbx_strand_id
1 'polypeptide(L)'
;MNEFGNETVERHVYPANELTGAEIISNWFREKIFLGLSFKEYMKTLITPLNIGAGLIVFAGLFLIAMRFIYGLDQVTEASNEQPWGLFLTWGLFSGVPFSASGFVIGTGVYIFGVKRYQPIVKNAILLGFLGYLFAVIFLMIDLGRPWRIYYPMAISFGTASVMFLVAWHVALYLSVQFFEFCPSVLAWLNQGYLRKIAVSMTLGLTIFGVMLSTLHQSALSAMFLLAPGKVHPLWYTSYLPWLALISAIGAAMALMIVVSKLTTIYFRNRASAEYLGSIDDVTIGLGKASSLVMFTYLGMRLISITHEGAWKYLDTPTGHWFMVEIAILALVPFLYYYGVMKKNVRLIQVTGVVTMIGIILNRFNLTLLTFNYQLPRGELFYWKEVLVVVSVIIIQVLVYRWIVNRMPVLRDHPDYPNDGH
;
A
#
# COMPACT_ATOMS: atom_id res chain seq x y z
N MET A 1 -55.85 -65.26 -7.78
CA MET A 1 -55.83 -65.15 -6.31
C MET A 1 -54.39 -64.85 -5.94
N ASN A 2 -54.00 -63.57 -5.88
CA ASN A 2 -54.08 -62.69 -4.69
C ASN A 2 -53.27 -63.31 -3.54
N GLU A 3 -52.27 -62.66 -2.92
CA GLU A 3 -52.17 -61.23 -2.62
C GLU A 3 -50.73 -60.82 -2.26
N PHE A 4 -50.41 -59.57 -2.60
CA PHE A 4 -49.23 -58.82 -2.23
C PHE A 4 -49.25 -58.45 -0.74
N GLY A 5 -48.13 -58.66 -0.04
CA GLY A 5 -47.82 -58.02 1.23
C GLY A 5 -46.61 -57.11 1.07
N ASN A 6 -46.85 -55.83 0.79
CA ASN A 6 -45.83 -54.77 0.77
C ASN A 6 -45.39 -54.48 2.23
N GLU A 7 -44.16 -54.83 2.59
CA GLU A 7 -43.49 -54.23 3.74
C GLU A 7 -43.04 -52.82 3.37
N THR A 8 -43.83 -51.82 3.78
CA THR A 8 -43.43 -50.42 3.74
C THR A 8 -42.33 -50.18 4.76
N VAL A 9 -41.09 -50.13 4.28
CA VAL A 9 -39.94 -49.57 5.01
C VAL A 9 -40.27 -48.11 5.31
N GLU A 10 -40.61 -47.81 6.56
CA GLU A 10 -40.68 -46.44 7.07
C GLU A 10 -39.30 -45.79 6.88
N ARG A 11 -39.16 -44.96 5.85
CA ARG A 11 -38.12 -43.95 5.80
C ARG A 11 -38.39 -43.00 6.96
N HIS A 12 -37.64 -43.12 8.05
CA HIS A 12 -37.42 -42.01 8.96
C HIS A 12 -36.79 -40.87 8.16
N VAL A 13 -37.64 -40.00 7.62
CA VAL A 13 -37.27 -38.68 7.16
C VAL A 13 -36.90 -37.91 8.42
N TYR A 14 -35.61 -37.84 8.74
CA TYR A 14 -35.12 -36.80 9.62
C TYR A 14 -35.61 -35.47 9.02
N PRO A 15 -36.33 -34.62 9.78
CA PRO A 15 -36.57 -33.27 9.29
C PRO A 15 -35.18 -32.65 9.10
N ALA A 16 -34.86 -32.25 7.87
CA ALA A 16 -33.77 -31.33 7.65
C ALA A 16 -34.13 -30.11 8.50
N ASN A 17 -33.44 -29.91 9.64
CA ASN A 17 -33.63 -28.73 10.46
C ASN A 17 -33.41 -27.54 9.53
N GLU A 18 -34.50 -26.88 9.14
CA GLU A 18 -34.42 -25.60 8.44
C GLU A 18 -33.70 -24.65 9.41
N LEU A 19 -32.44 -24.38 9.10
CA LEU A 19 -31.61 -23.48 9.89
C LEU A 19 -32.38 -22.16 10.02
N THR A 20 -32.62 -21.75 11.26
CA THR A 20 -33.24 -20.46 11.52
C THR A 20 -32.40 -19.34 10.91
N GLY A 21 -33.01 -18.21 10.54
CA GLY A 21 -32.24 -17.07 9.98
C GLY A 21 -31.06 -16.63 10.87
N ALA A 22 -31.20 -16.77 12.19
CA ALA A 22 -30.13 -16.53 13.15
C ALA A 22 -28.99 -17.57 13.06
N GLU A 23 -29.29 -18.84 12.86
CA GLU A 23 -28.29 -19.91 12.67
C GLU A 23 -27.56 -19.77 11.33
N ILE A 24 -28.25 -19.36 10.26
CA ILE A 24 -27.64 -19.06 8.97
C ILE A 24 -26.61 -17.94 9.11
N ILE A 25 -26.98 -16.84 9.78
CA ILE A 25 -26.09 -15.71 10.04
C ILE A 25 -24.91 -16.15 10.92
N SER A 26 -25.17 -16.88 12.01
CA SER A 26 -24.14 -17.37 12.92
C SER A 26 -23.13 -18.29 12.23
N ASN A 27 -23.60 -19.23 11.41
CA ASN A 27 -22.77 -20.14 10.63
C ASN A 27 -21.94 -19.37 9.60
N TRP A 28 -22.53 -18.39 8.92
CA TRP A 28 -21.81 -17.52 7.99
C TRP A 28 -20.67 -16.75 8.69
N PHE A 29 -20.92 -16.15 9.86
CA PHE A 29 -19.88 -15.47 10.64
C PHE A 29 -18.79 -16.43 11.08
N ARG A 30 -19.16 -17.62 11.55
CA ARG A 30 -18.23 -18.65 11.98
C ARG A 30 -17.29 -19.05 10.83
N GLU A 31 -17.83 -19.34 9.66
CA GLU A 31 -17.05 -19.78 8.50
C GLU A 31 -16.21 -18.65 7.89
N LYS A 32 -16.83 -17.51 7.58
CA LYS A 32 -16.20 -16.44 6.81
C LYS A 32 -15.34 -15.51 7.66
N ILE A 33 -15.76 -15.22 8.90
CA ILE A 33 -15.08 -14.27 9.79
C ILE A 33 -14.19 -14.99 10.80
N PHE A 34 -14.64 -16.06 11.43
CA PHE A 34 -13.88 -16.77 12.47
C PHE A 34 -13.10 -17.99 11.96
N LEU A 35 -13.02 -18.18 10.64
CA LEU A 35 -12.24 -19.25 10.00
C LEU A 35 -12.67 -20.67 10.44
N GLY A 36 -13.97 -20.86 10.72
CA GLY A 36 -14.55 -22.13 11.18
C GLY A 36 -14.50 -22.33 12.70
N LEU A 37 -13.80 -21.46 13.44
CA LEU A 37 -13.66 -21.53 14.88
C LEU A 37 -14.84 -20.85 15.59
N SER A 38 -15.15 -21.28 16.82
CA SER A 38 -16.03 -20.49 17.68
C SER A 38 -15.37 -19.14 18.04
N PHE A 39 -16.16 -18.13 18.41
CA PHE A 39 -15.62 -16.83 18.81
C PHE A 39 -14.55 -16.94 19.91
N LYS A 40 -14.78 -17.79 20.93
CA LYS A 40 -13.86 -18.01 22.04
C LYS A 40 -12.54 -18.65 21.60
N GLU A 41 -12.59 -19.63 20.72
CA GLU A 41 -11.40 -20.29 20.16
C GLU A 41 -10.62 -19.34 19.26
N TYR A 42 -11.33 -18.61 18.39
CA TYR A 42 -10.72 -17.59 17.53
C TYR A 42 -9.97 -16.55 18.38
N MET A 43 -10.59 -16.02 19.43
CA MET A 43 -9.93 -15.07 20.34
C MET A 43 -8.69 -15.67 21.01
N LYS A 44 -8.70 -16.94 21.42
CA LYS A 44 -7.51 -17.62 21.95
C LYS A 44 -6.37 -17.68 20.93
N THR A 45 -6.66 -17.93 19.65
CA THR A 45 -5.61 -17.95 18.60
C THR A 45 -4.96 -16.58 18.39
N LEU A 46 -5.63 -15.48 18.76
CA LEU A 46 -5.08 -14.14 18.67
C LEU A 46 -4.14 -13.80 19.83
N ILE A 47 -4.17 -14.54 20.94
CA ILE A 47 -3.31 -14.29 22.11
C ILE A 47 -1.93 -14.86 21.82
N THR A 48 -1.05 -14.03 21.25
CA THR A 48 0.37 -14.32 21.03
C THR A 48 1.19 -13.10 21.50
N PRO A 49 2.45 -13.27 21.92
CA PRO A 49 3.27 -12.14 22.38
C PRO A 49 3.34 -10.99 21.37
N LEU A 50 3.44 -11.32 20.07
CA LEU A 50 3.46 -10.33 18.99
C LEU A 50 2.12 -9.58 18.87
N ASN A 51 0.98 -10.29 18.90
CA ASN A 51 -0.32 -9.63 18.82
C ASN A 51 -0.64 -8.81 20.07
N ILE A 52 -0.15 -9.22 21.25
CA ILE A 52 -0.29 -8.45 22.48
C ILE A 52 0.51 -7.16 22.37
N GLY A 53 1.80 -7.24 21.97
CA GLY A 53 2.63 -6.05 21.75
C GLY A 53 2.04 -5.10 20.70
N ALA A 54 1.58 -5.65 19.57
CA ALA A 54 0.87 -4.88 18.55
C ALA A 54 -0.41 -4.23 19.11
N GLY A 55 -1.20 -4.97 19.90
CA GLY A 55 -2.43 -4.49 20.53
C GLY A 55 -2.19 -3.35 21.51
N LEU A 56 -1.12 -3.41 22.32
CA LEU A 56 -0.74 -2.34 23.24
C LEU A 56 -0.36 -1.05 22.50
N ILE A 57 0.45 -1.16 21.45
CA ILE A 57 0.84 -0.01 20.64
C ILE A 57 -0.40 0.59 19.96
N VAL A 58 -1.22 -0.25 19.31
CA VAL A 58 -2.46 0.19 18.65
C VAL A 58 -3.41 0.86 19.64
N PHE A 59 -3.56 0.31 20.85
CA PHE A 59 -4.39 0.93 21.88
C PHE A 59 -3.90 2.33 22.25
N ALA A 60 -2.59 2.49 22.48
CA ALA A 60 -2.00 3.79 22.79
C ALA A 60 -2.14 4.79 21.62
N GLY A 61 -1.94 4.35 20.37
CA GLY A 61 -2.16 5.19 19.19
C GLY A 61 -3.62 5.57 18.98
N LEU A 62 -4.58 4.65 19.17
CA LEU A 62 -6.00 4.93 19.09
C LEU A 62 -6.44 5.92 20.18
N PHE A 63 -5.87 5.82 21.38
CA PHE A 63 -6.09 6.81 22.43
C PHE A 63 -5.62 8.21 21.99
N LEU A 64 -4.42 8.33 21.43
CA LEU A 64 -3.93 9.62 20.90
C LEU A 64 -4.79 10.14 19.73
N ILE A 65 -5.20 9.26 18.81
CA ILE A 65 -6.12 9.63 17.73
C ILE A 65 -7.44 10.15 18.30
N ALA A 66 -8.01 9.48 19.32
CA ALA A 66 -9.22 9.95 19.99
C ALA A 66 -9.00 11.33 20.64
N MET A 67 -7.89 11.52 21.36
CA MET A 67 -7.52 12.82 21.94
C MET A 67 -7.47 13.91 20.88
N ARG A 68 -6.87 13.62 19.72
CA ARG A 68 -6.82 14.54 18.58
C ARG A 68 -8.21 14.95 18.10
N PHE A 69 -9.14 14.01 17.96
CA PHE A 69 -10.49 14.30 17.47
C PHE A 69 -11.38 14.99 18.51
N ILE A 70 -11.09 14.83 19.80
CA ILE A 70 -11.86 15.45 20.90
C ILE A 70 -11.34 16.85 21.23
N TYR A 71 -10.02 17.02 21.31
CA TYR A 71 -9.40 18.22 21.89
C TYR A 71 -8.67 19.09 20.87
N GLY A 72 -8.27 18.57 19.71
CA GLY A 72 -7.56 19.33 18.68
C GLY A 72 -6.25 18.70 18.22
N LEU A 73 -5.67 19.25 17.14
CA LEU A 73 -4.42 18.77 16.52
C LEU A 73 -3.20 18.96 17.43
N ASP A 74 -3.15 20.07 18.16
CA ASP A 74 -2.09 20.45 19.10
C ASP A 74 -1.81 19.38 20.17
N GLN A 75 -2.79 18.50 20.43
CA GLN A 75 -2.62 17.42 21.39
C GLN A 75 -1.71 16.30 20.90
N VAL A 76 -1.52 16.15 19.59
CA VAL A 76 -0.78 15.03 18.99
C VAL A 76 0.31 15.44 18.01
N THR A 77 0.34 16.69 17.56
CA THR A 77 1.37 17.22 16.66
C THR A 77 1.90 18.55 17.19
N GLU A 78 3.19 18.79 16.98
CA GLU A 78 3.86 20.08 17.21
C GLU A 78 4.04 20.88 15.91
N ALA A 79 3.29 20.52 14.86
CA ALA A 79 3.27 21.25 13.60
C ALA A 79 2.96 22.74 13.83
N SER A 80 3.64 23.60 13.08
CA SER A 80 3.55 25.05 13.20
C SER A 80 3.27 25.70 11.85
N ASN A 81 3.01 27.01 11.82
CA ASN A 81 2.87 27.74 10.56
C ASN A 81 4.17 27.74 9.72
N GLU A 82 5.31 27.56 10.38
CA GLU A 82 6.61 27.44 9.74
C GLU A 82 6.79 26.03 9.18
N GLN A 83 6.57 25.00 10.00
CA GLN A 83 6.64 23.58 9.63
C GLN A 83 5.25 22.94 9.75
N PRO A 84 4.38 23.11 8.73
CA PRO A 84 2.98 22.68 8.82
C PRO A 84 2.81 21.17 8.68
N TRP A 85 3.80 20.48 8.12
CA TRP A 85 3.75 19.04 7.88
C TRP A 85 4.75 18.33 8.77
N GLY A 86 4.21 17.61 9.76
CA GLY A 86 4.96 16.72 10.64
C GLY A 86 5.06 15.30 10.08
N LEU A 87 5.22 14.34 10.99
CA LEU A 87 5.38 12.94 10.63
C LEU A 87 4.16 12.32 9.95
N PHE A 88 2.94 12.82 10.24
CA PHE A 88 1.70 12.28 9.67
C PHE A 88 1.71 12.31 8.15
N LEU A 89 2.01 13.45 7.54
CA LEU A 89 2.07 13.56 6.09
C LEU A 89 3.41 13.08 5.53
N THR A 90 4.52 13.32 6.24
CA THR A 90 5.85 12.82 5.85
C THR A 90 5.83 11.31 5.61
N TRP A 91 5.28 10.54 6.54
CA TRP A 91 5.06 9.11 6.36
C TRP A 91 3.81 8.83 5.53
N GLY A 92 2.64 9.24 6.01
CA GLY A 92 1.34 8.79 5.53
C GLY A 92 1.02 9.19 4.09
N LEU A 93 1.55 10.31 3.62
CA LEU A 93 1.31 10.80 2.26
C LEU A 93 2.57 10.71 1.39
N PHE A 94 3.71 11.24 1.84
CA PHE A 94 4.86 11.39 0.95
C PHE A 94 5.73 10.12 0.84
N SER A 95 5.92 9.38 1.94
CA SER A 95 6.80 8.21 1.96
C SER A 95 6.06 6.90 1.75
N GLY A 96 4.84 6.77 2.29
CA GLY A 96 4.02 5.56 2.21
C GLY A 96 3.35 5.36 0.84
N VAL A 97 2.79 6.43 0.27
CA VAL A 97 2.02 6.37 -1.00
C VAL A 97 2.82 5.87 -2.21
N PRO A 98 4.13 6.16 -2.35
CA PRO A 98 4.94 5.55 -3.39
C PRO A 98 4.91 4.02 -3.38
N PHE A 99 4.82 3.36 -2.22
CA PHE A 99 4.73 1.90 -2.14
C PHE A 99 3.37 1.37 -2.61
N SER A 100 2.32 2.17 -2.43
CA SER A 100 0.96 1.88 -2.90
C SER A 100 0.83 1.86 -4.42
N ALA A 101 1.87 2.26 -5.15
CA ALA A 101 1.96 2.12 -6.60
C ALA A 101 2.02 0.64 -7.06
N SER A 102 2.21 -0.33 -6.15
CA SER A 102 2.24 -1.76 -6.46
C SER A 102 1.05 -2.23 -7.30
N GLY A 103 -0.16 -1.76 -6.96
CA GLY A 103 -1.39 -2.15 -7.64
C GLY A 103 -1.37 -1.83 -9.13
N PHE A 104 -1.12 -0.56 -9.48
CA PHE A 104 -1.08 -0.18 -10.88
C PHE A 104 0.19 -0.67 -11.59
N VAL A 105 1.36 -0.70 -10.94
CA VAL A 105 2.61 -1.11 -11.63
C VAL A 105 2.51 -2.58 -12.06
N ILE A 106 2.09 -3.47 -11.16
CA ILE A 106 1.92 -4.89 -11.48
C ILE A 106 0.68 -5.10 -12.34
N GLY A 107 -0.45 -4.44 -12.03
CA GLY A 107 -1.68 -4.51 -12.81
C GLY A 107 -1.48 -4.08 -14.26
N THR A 108 -0.73 -3.00 -14.52
CA THR A 108 -0.35 -2.56 -15.88
C THR A 108 0.49 -3.61 -16.57
N GLY A 109 1.51 -4.15 -15.88
CA GLY A 109 2.35 -5.20 -16.43
C GLY A 109 1.53 -6.40 -16.90
N VAL A 110 0.56 -6.83 -16.09
CA VAL A 110 -0.28 -8.00 -16.37
C VAL A 110 -1.39 -7.68 -17.37
N TYR A 111 -2.29 -6.76 -17.05
CA TYR A 111 -3.54 -6.53 -17.79
C TYR A 111 -3.35 -5.69 -19.05
N ILE A 112 -2.40 -4.77 -19.07
CA ILE A 112 -2.16 -3.88 -20.22
C ILE A 112 -1.05 -4.44 -21.11
N PHE A 113 0.10 -4.81 -20.53
CA PHE A 113 1.25 -5.32 -21.29
C PHE A 113 1.25 -6.85 -21.47
N GLY A 114 0.29 -7.57 -20.89
CA GLY A 114 0.15 -9.02 -21.08
C GLY A 114 1.27 -9.86 -20.45
N VAL A 115 1.98 -9.33 -19.45
CA VAL A 115 3.14 -9.98 -18.82
C VAL A 115 2.67 -11.04 -17.81
N LYS A 116 2.18 -12.17 -18.32
CA LYS A 116 1.55 -13.27 -17.56
C LYS A 116 2.38 -13.85 -16.42
N ARG A 117 3.71 -13.71 -16.46
CA ARG A 117 4.58 -14.18 -15.36
C ARG A 117 4.27 -13.53 -14.01
N TYR A 118 3.63 -12.36 -13.98
CA TYR A 118 3.26 -11.66 -12.75
C TYR A 118 1.81 -11.93 -12.31
N GLN A 119 1.08 -12.77 -13.04
CA GLN A 119 -0.28 -13.18 -12.69
C GLN A 119 -0.41 -13.64 -11.23
N PRO A 120 0.50 -14.48 -10.70
CA PRO A 120 0.31 -15.01 -9.34
C PRO A 120 0.34 -13.92 -8.26
N ILE A 121 1.01 -12.79 -8.51
CA ILE A 121 1.19 -11.72 -7.53
C ILE A 121 0.24 -10.53 -7.73
N VAL A 122 -0.53 -10.48 -8.82
CA VAL A 122 -1.33 -9.28 -9.19
C VAL A 122 -2.40 -8.94 -8.16
N LYS A 123 -3.15 -9.93 -7.68
CA LYS A 123 -4.19 -9.75 -6.64
C LYS A 123 -3.60 -9.19 -5.35
N ASN A 124 -2.41 -9.68 -4.98
CA ASN A 124 -1.69 -9.18 -3.82
C ASN A 124 -1.19 -7.74 -4.02
N ALA A 125 -0.70 -7.42 -5.23
CA ALA A 125 -0.24 -6.08 -5.56
C ALA A 125 -1.38 -5.05 -5.52
N ILE A 126 -2.55 -5.39 -6.06
CA ILE A 126 -3.78 -4.57 -6.02
C ILE A 126 -4.21 -4.34 -4.57
N LEU A 127 -4.23 -5.39 -3.73
CA LEU A 127 -4.56 -5.26 -2.31
C LEU A 127 -3.59 -4.32 -1.58
N LEU A 128 -2.29 -4.49 -1.78
CA LEU A 128 -1.28 -3.62 -1.16
C LEU A 128 -1.42 -2.18 -1.62
N GLY A 129 -1.73 -1.96 -2.90
CA GLY A 129 -2.04 -0.65 -3.44
C GLY A 129 -3.25 -0.04 -2.73
N PHE A 130 -4.37 -0.77 -2.72
CA PHE A 130 -5.63 -0.34 -2.09
C PHE A 130 -5.44 0.03 -0.62
N LEU A 131 -4.79 -0.84 0.17
CA LEU A 131 -4.52 -0.55 1.57
C LEU A 131 -3.58 0.64 1.72
N GLY A 132 -2.56 0.75 0.88
CA GLY A 132 -1.65 1.89 0.94
C GLY A 132 -2.35 3.24 0.76
N TYR A 133 -3.27 3.36 -0.21
CA TYR A 133 -4.05 4.59 -0.38
C TYR A 133 -5.13 4.78 0.68
N LEU A 134 -5.78 3.71 1.12
CA LEU A 134 -6.75 3.78 2.22
C LEU A 134 -6.10 4.36 3.48
N PHE A 135 -4.92 3.85 3.83
CA PHE A 135 -4.19 4.32 5.02
C PHE A 135 -3.59 5.71 4.83
N ALA A 136 -3.23 6.12 3.60
CA ALA A 136 -2.88 7.50 3.31
C ALA A 136 -4.05 8.47 3.57
N VAL A 137 -5.29 8.08 3.20
CA VAL A 137 -6.49 8.86 3.54
C VAL A 137 -6.74 8.87 5.05
N ILE A 138 -6.51 7.76 5.76
CA ILE A 138 -6.61 7.73 7.23
C ILE A 138 -5.62 8.73 7.86
N PHE A 139 -4.37 8.76 7.40
CA PHE A 139 -3.39 9.76 7.85
C PHE A 139 -3.85 11.18 7.53
N LEU A 140 -4.37 11.43 6.33
CA LEU A 140 -4.94 12.72 5.96
C LEU A 140 -6.09 13.13 6.89
N MET A 141 -6.96 12.20 7.28
CA MET A 141 -8.06 12.46 8.21
C MET A 141 -7.59 12.78 9.63
N ILE A 142 -6.43 12.23 10.05
CA ILE A 142 -5.77 12.55 11.32
C ILE A 142 -5.01 13.88 11.23
N ASP A 143 -4.56 14.30 10.05
CA ASP A 143 -3.81 15.54 9.88
C ASP A 143 -4.71 16.78 9.63
N LEU A 144 -5.82 16.63 8.91
CA LEU A 144 -6.70 17.74 8.53
C LEU A 144 -7.40 18.40 9.73
N GLY A 145 -7.27 19.71 9.92
CA GLY A 145 -7.94 20.42 11.03
C GLY A 145 -9.48 20.30 11.06
N ARG A 146 -10.13 20.05 9.92
CA ARG A 146 -11.59 19.80 9.82
C ARG A 146 -11.89 18.62 8.90
N PRO A 147 -11.63 17.38 9.35
CA PRO A 147 -11.68 16.19 8.50
C PRO A 147 -13.09 15.88 7.99
N TRP A 148 -14.15 16.25 8.73
CA TRP A 148 -15.54 16.11 8.28
C TRP A 148 -15.87 16.96 7.04
N ARG A 149 -15.04 17.94 6.67
CA ARG A 149 -15.19 18.74 5.44
C ARG A 149 -14.37 18.21 4.26
N ILE A 150 -13.85 16.98 4.32
CA ILE A 150 -13.05 16.42 3.22
C ILE A 150 -13.79 16.37 1.88
N TYR A 151 -15.13 16.30 1.89
CA TYR A 151 -15.97 16.28 0.68
C TYR A 151 -16.19 17.67 0.04
N TYR A 152 -15.83 18.75 0.75
CA TYR A 152 -16.11 20.12 0.33
C TYR A 152 -15.51 20.49 -1.04
N PRO A 153 -14.24 20.12 -1.34
CA PRO A 153 -13.63 20.36 -2.64
C PRO A 153 -14.23 19.53 -3.79
N MET A 154 -15.04 18.50 -3.49
CA MET A 154 -15.65 17.64 -4.51
C MET A 154 -17.11 17.99 -4.81
N ALA A 155 -17.82 18.57 -3.83
CA ALA A 155 -19.28 18.72 -3.92
C ALA A 155 -19.80 20.15 -3.69
N ILE A 156 -19.08 21.01 -2.97
CA ILE A 156 -19.60 22.33 -2.58
C ILE A 156 -18.85 23.47 -3.26
N SER A 157 -17.53 23.53 -3.11
CA SER A 157 -16.71 24.62 -3.65
C SER A 157 -15.48 24.05 -4.31
N PHE A 158 -15.46 24.12 -5.64
CA PHE A 158 -14.37 23.62 -6.46
C PHE A 158 -13.21 24.61 -6.42
N GLY A 159 -12.13 24.26 -5.71
CA GLY A 159 -10.92 25.06 -5.59
C GLY A 159 -9.95 24.85 -6.75
N THR A 160 -10.40 24.93 -8.00
CA THR A 160 -9.66 24.48 -9.21
C THR A 160 -8.30 25.13 -9.42
N ALA A 161 -8.06 26.32 -8.85
CA ALA A 161 -6.76 27.00 -8.88
C ALA A 161 -5.71 26.40 -7.91
N SER A 162 -6.12 25.56 -6.97
CA SER A 162 -5.24 24.98 -5.94
C SER A 162 -4.72 23.61 -6.34
N VAL A 163 -3.41 23.39 -6.17
CA VAL A 163 -2.84 22.05 -6.34
C VAL A 163 -3.38 21.07 -5.28
N MET A 164 -3.85 21.55 -4.13
CA MET A 164 -4.50 20.68 -3.14
C MET A 164 -5.86 20.17 -3.60
N PHE A 165 -6.59 20.95 -4.39
CA PHE A 165 -7.80 20.47 -5.04
C PHE A 165 -7.48 19.33 -6.02
N LEU A 166 -6.42 19.50 -6.82
CA LEU A 166 -5.93 18.48 -7.74
C LEU A 166 -5.57 17.20 -6.98
N VAL A 167 -4.75 17.30 -5.93
CA VAL A 167 -4.32 16.14 -5.13
C VAL A 167 -5.51 15.43 -4.48
N ALA A 168 -6.47 16.18 -3.92
CA ALA A 168 -7.67 15.62 -3.28
C ALA A 168 -8.50 14.78 -4.26
N TRP A 169 -8.72 15.27 -5.49
CA TRP A 169 -9.43 14.52 -6.54
C TRP A 169 -8.67 13.28 -6.99
N HIS A 170 -7.35 13.40 -7.19
CA HIS A 170 -6.53 12.25 -7.58
C HIS A 170 -6.56 11.14 -6.53
N VAL A 171 -6.42 11.48 -5.24
CA VAL A 171 -6.49 10.50 -4.15
C VAL A 171 -7.87 9.86 -4.09
N ALA A 172 -8.94 10.65 -4.16
CA ALA A 172 -10.30 10.15 -4.08
C ALA A 172 -10.64 9.20 -5.23
N LEU A 173 -10.43 9.63 -6.47
CA LEU A 173 -10.71 8.82 -7.66
C LEU A 173 -9.83 7.57 -7.68
N TYR A 174 -8.55 7.69 -7.35
CA TYR A 174 -7.64 6.54 -7.39
C TYR A 174 -7.97 5.51 -6.30
N LEU A 175 -8.32 5.94 -5.09
CA LEU A 175 -8.79 5.04 -4.05
C LEU A 175 -10.08 4.32 -4.48
N SER A 176 -11.01 5.02 -5.13
CA SER A 176 -12.21 4.38 -5.69
C SER A 176 -11.86 3.33 -6.74
N VAL A 177 -10.94 3.63 -7.64
CA VAL A 177 -10.49 2.67 -8.67
C VAL A 177 -9.86 1.44 -8.04
N GLN A 178 -8.92 1.60 -7.10
CA GLN A 178 -8.29 0.47 -6.43
C GLN A 178 -9.29 -0.37 -5.63
N PHE A 179 -10.29 0.26 -5.02
CA PHE A 179 -11.39 -0.45 -4.38
C PHE A 179 -12.12 -1.35 -5.39
N PHE A 180 -12.50 -0.79 -6.54
CA PHE A 180 -13.19 -1.55 -7.60
C PHE A 180 -12.30 -2.63 -8.24
N GLU A 181 -10.99 -2.38 -8.40
CA GLU A 181 -10.04 -3.41 -8.86
C GLU A 181 -9.90 -4.57 -7.87
N PHE A 182 -10.04 -4.31 -6.57
CA PHE A 182 -9.98 -5.35 -5.55
C PHE A 182 -11.33 -6.07 -5.35
N CYS A 183 -12.46 -5.45 -5.72
CA CYS A 183 -13.81 -6.00 -5.58
C CYS A 183 -13.99 -7.46 -6.09
N PRO A 184 -13.40 -7.91 -7.21
CA PRO A 184 -13.51 -9.31 -7.63
C PRO A 184 -13.09 -10.30 -6.54
N SER A 185 -12.04 -9.99 -5.76
CA SER A 185 -11.56 -10.83 -4.66
C SER A 185 -12.54 -10.86 -3.49
N VAL A 186 -13.16 -9.71 -3.19
CA VAL A 186 -14.19 -9.57 -2.15
C VAL A 186 -15.46 -10.32 -2.55
N LEU A 187 -15.90 -10.16 -3.79
CA LEU A 187 -17.12 -10.80 -4.32
C LEU A 187 -16.95 -12.32 -4.47
N ALA A 188 -15.74 -12.79 -4.82
CA ALA A 188 -15.40 -14.21 -4.75
C ALA A 188 -15.54 -14.74 -3.32
N TRP A 189 -14.98 -14.03 -2.33
CA TRP A 189 -15.09 -14.41 -0.93
C TRP A 189 -16.54 -14.44 -0.42
N LEU A 190 -17.39 -13.53 -0.90
CA LEU A 190 -18.83 -13.47 -0.59
C LEU A 190 -19.70 -14.43 -1.42
N ASN A 191 -19.11 -15.23 -2.31
CA ASN A 191 -19.80 -16.15 -3.22
C ASN A 191 -20.83 -15.45 -4.14
N GLN A 192 -20.54 -14.22 -4.59
CA GLN A 192 -21.41 -13.40 -5.44
C GLN A 192 -20.97 -13.47 -6.91
N GLY A 193 -21.24 -14.60 -7.58
CA GLY A 193 -20.75 -14.88 -8.93
C GLY A 193 -21.16 -13.86 -10.01
N TYR A 194 -22.41 -13.40 -10.01
CA TYR A 194 -22.90 -12.43 -11.00
C TYR A 194 -22.20 -11.07 -10.90
N LEU A 195 -22.18 -10.48 -9.70
CA LEU A 195 -21.51 -9.21 -9.46
C LEU A 195 -20.00 -9.31 -9.70
N ARG A 196 -19.40 -10.46 -9.35
CA ARG A 196 -17.99 -10.72 -9.65
C ARG A 196 -17.73 -10.65 -11.15
N LYS A 197 -18.55 -11.29 -11.99
CA LYS A 197 -18.36 -11.27 -13.46
C LYS A 197 -18.37 -9.84 -14.02
N ILE A 198 -19.21 -8.97 -13.48
CA ILE A 198 -19.25 -7.54 -13.84
C ILE A 198 -17.97 -6.82 -13.39
N ALA A 199 -17.56 -7.00 -12.13
CA ALA A 199 -16.34 -6.37 -11.61
C ALA A 199 -15.10 -6.78 -12.40
N VAL A 200 -15.03 -8.06 -12.77
CA VAL A 200 -14.00 -8.61 -13.65
C VAL A 200 -13.99 -7.94 -15.02
N SER A 201 -15.14 -7.81 -15.67
CA SER A 201 -15.21 -7.20 -17.02
C SER A 201 -14.78 -5.73 -17.01
N MET A 202 -14.89 -5.05 -15.86
CA MET A 202 -14.44 -3.67 -15.68
C MET A 202 -12.93 -3.55 -15.39
N THR A 203 -12.24 -4.64 -15.05
CA THR A 203 -10.86 -4.61 -14.54
C THR A 203 -9.90 -3.91 -15.51
N LEU A 204 -9.95 -4.24 -16.81
CA LEU A 204 -9.07 -3.60 -17.79
C LEU A 204 -9.27 -2.07 -17.86
N GLY A 205 -10.54 -1.62 -17.88
CA GLY A 205 -10.87 -0.20 -17.90
C GLY A 205 -10.44 0.52 -16.62
N LEU A 206 -10.67 -0.12 -15.47
CA LEU A 206 -10.23 0.38 -14.17
C LEU A 206 -8.70 0.48 -14.10
N THR A 207 -7.97 -0.50 -14.64
CA THR A 207 -6.50 -0.45 -14.69
C THR A 207 -6.00 0.67 -15.58
N ILE A 208 -6.58 0.87 -16.77
CA ILE A 208 -6.21 2.01 -17.64
C ILE A 208 -6.42 3.34 -16.90
N PHE A 209 -7.59 3.52 -16.29
CA PHE A 209 -7.90 4.74 -15.54
C PHE A 209 -7.01 4.89 -14.29
N GLY A 210 -6.67 3.79 -13.63
CA GLY A 210 -5.74 3.71 -12.53
C GLY A 210 -4.32 4.13 -12.92
N VAL A 211 -3.83 3.72 -14.09
CA VAL A 211 -2.52 4.17 -14.61
C VAL A 211 -2.51 5.68 -14.86
N MET A 212 -3.54 6.20 -15.50
CA MET A 212 -3.65 7.64 -15.77
C MET A 212 -3.64 8.45 -14.47
N LEU A 213 -4.50 8.07 -13.51
CA LEU A 213 -4.61 8.76 -12.22
C LEU A 213 -3.37 8.62 -11.35
N SER A 214 -2.76 7.44 -11.28
CA SER A 214 -1.56 7.21 -10.48
C SER A 214 -0.36 7.99 -11.02
N THR A 215 -0.21 8.06 -12.34
CA THR A 215 0.84 8.87 -12.99
C THR A 215 0.72 10.32 -12.58
N LEU A 216 -0.50 10.87 -12.65
CA LEU A 216 -0.77 12.25 -12.26
C LEU A 216 -0.57 12.46 -10.74
N HIS A 217 -1.07 11.55 -9.91
CA HIS A 217 -0.99 11.66 -8.46
C HIS A 217 0.46 11.65 -7.94
N GLN A 218 1.24 10.63 -8.32
CA GLN A 218 2.62 10.46 -7.86
C GLN A 218 3.50 11.64 -8.29
N SER A 219 3.26 12.15 -9.50
CA SER A 219 3.94 13.34 -10.01
C SER A 219 3.50 14.61 -9.26
N ALA A 220 2.18 14.81 -9.08
CA ALA A 220 1.61 16.01 -8.46
C ALA A 220 2.01 16.18 -6.99
N LEU A 221 2.08 15.10 -6.21
CA LEU A 221 2.49 15.16 -4.80
C LEU A 221 3.85 15.82 -4.61
N SER A 222 4.83 15.49 -5.45
CA SER A 222 6.16 16.11 -5.38
C SER A 222 6.23 17.44 -6.16
N ALA A 223 5.41 17.62 -7.19
CA ALA A 223 5.30 18.88 -7.92
C ALA A 223 4.88 20.05 -7.01
N MET A 224 4.12 19.78 -5.96
CA MET A 224 3.71 20.78 -4.99
C MET A 224 4.86 21.56 -4.35
N PHE A 225 6.02 20.92 -4.15
CA PHE A 225 7.19 21.60 -3.59
C PHE A 225 7.73 22.69 -4.51
N LEU A 226 7.42 22.64 -5.81
CA LEU A 226 7.75 23.71 -6.77
C LEU A 226 6.98 25.01 -6.51
N LEU A 227 5.86 24.95 -5.78
CA LEU A 227 5.09 26.13 -5.39
C LEU A 227 5.72 26.89 -4.22
N ALA A 228 6.71 26.31 -3.57
CA ALA A 228 7.40 26.88 -2.42
C ALA A 228 8.90 27.06 -2.70
N PRO A 229 9.28 27.85 -3.72
CA PRO A 229 10.69 28.08 -4.02
C PRO A 229 11.40 28.69 -2.81
N GLY A 230 12.62 28.22 -2.54
CA GLY A 230 13.42 28.67 -1.40
C GLY A 230 13.14 27.95 -0.08
N LYS A 231 12.02 27.22 0.06
CA LYS A 231 11.75 26.42 1.27
C LYS A 231 12.51 25.09 1.28
N VAL A 232 12.69 24.45 0.13
CA VAL A 232 13.46 23.19 0.04
C VAL A 232 14.92 23.50 -0.24
N HIS A 233 15.83 22.75 0.39
CA HIS A 233 17.26 22.88 0.15
C HIS A 233 17.61 22.68 -1.35
N PRO A 234 18.52 23.49 -1.93
CA PRO A 234 18.81 23.46 -3.38
C PRO A 234 19.25 22.11 -3.96
N LEU A 235 19.85 21.22 -3.14
CA LEU A 235 20.19 19.86 -3.57
C LEU A 235 18.95 18.98 -3.81
N TRP A 236 17.85 19.20 -3.09
CA TRP A 236 16.59 18.45 -3.22
C TRP A 236 15.55 19.16 -4.07
N TYR A 237 15.61 20.49 -4.14
CA TYR A 237 14.74 21.28 -5.00
C TYR A 237 15.18 21.19 -6.46
N THR A 238 14.27 20.73 -7.34
CA THR A 238 14.50 20.73 -8.78
C THR A 238 13.19 20.70 -9.54
N SER A 239 13.15 21.37 -10.69
CA SER A 239 12.05 21.29 -11.66
C SER A 239 11.67 19.86 -12.08
N TYR A 240 12.59 18.90 -11.93
CA TYR A 240 12.39 17.48 -12.24
C TYR A 240 11.66 16.67 -11.15
N LEU A 241 11.29 17.28 -10.01
CA LEU A 241 10.61 16.61 -8.91
C LEU A 241 9.41 15.73 -9.32
N PRO A 242 8.51 16.16 -10.23
CA PRO A 242 7.37 15.32 -10.65
C PRO A 242 7.82 14.01 -11.29
N TRP A 243 8.84 14.07 -12.15
CA TRP A 243 9.39 12.90 -12.84
C TRP A 243 10.16 11.98 -11.90
N LEU A 244 11.01 12.57 -11.05
CA LEU A 244 11.74 11.82 -10.03
C LEU A 244 10.77 11.08 -9.10
N ALA A 245 9.65 11.70 -8.76
CA ALA A 245 8.63 11.12 -7.90
C ALA A 245 7.94 9.92 -8.54
N LEU A 246 7.54 10.04 -9.81
CA LEU A 246 6.94 8.96 -10.57
C LEU A 246 7.89 7.76 -10.72
N ILE A 247 9.13 8.00 -11.15
CA ILE A 247 10.11 6.93 -11.39
C ILE A 247 10.44 6.22 -10.07
N SER A 248 10.66 6.97 -8.99
CA SER A 248 10.90 6.36 -7.68
C SER A 248 9.67 5.63 -7.13
N ALA A 249 8.44 6.08 -7.39
CA ALA A 249 7.24 5.32 -7.01
C ALA A 249 7.14 3.97 -7.74
N ILE A 250 7.50 3.93 -9.03
CA ILE A 250 7.58 2.65 -9.78
C ILE A 250 8.65 1.73 -9.17
N GLY A 251 9.81 2.28 -8.80
CA GLY A 251 10.85 1.54 -8.08
C GLY A 251 10.39 1.03 -6.70
N ALA A 252 9.69 1.88 -5.94
CA ALA A 252 9.13 1.56 -4.62
C ALA A 252 8.11 0.43 -4.70
N ALA A 253 7.20 0.47 -5.67
CA ALA A 253 6.22 -0.57 -5.94
C ALA A 253 6.87 -1.94 -6.16
N MET A 254 7.87 -2.01 -7.03
CA MET A 254 8.56 -3.28 -7.31
C MET A 254 9.36 -3.77 -6.10
N ALA A 255 10.03 -2.87 -5.39
CA ALA A 255 10.75 -3.20 -4.16
C ALA A 255 9.80 -3.75 -3.09
N LEU A 256 8.64 -3.13 -2.89
CA LEU A 256 7.59 -3.62 -1.99
C LEU A 256 7.15 -5.02 -2.41
N MET A 257 6.88 -5.24 -3.70
CA MET A 257 6.42 -6.55 -4.18
C MET A 257 7.46 -7.65 -4.01
N ILE A 258 8.75 -7.35 -4.19
CA ILE A 258 9.85 -8.29 -3.91
C ILE A 258 9.85 -8.68 -2.42
N VAL A 259 9.74 -7.70 -1.53
CA VAL A 259 9.78 -7.94 -0.08
C VAL A 259 8.52 -8.64 0.42
N VAL A 260 7.34 -8.14 0.07
CA VAL A 260 6.07 -8.70 0.55
C VAL A 260 5.82 -10.09 -0.01
N SER A 261 6.13 -10.36 -1.28
CA SER A 261 6.02 -11.72 -1.83
C SER A 261 6.93 -12.72 -1.11
N LYS A 262 8.09 -12.29 -0.60
CA LYS A 262 8.90 -13.15 0.28
C LYS A 262 8.21 -13.36 1.63
N LEU A 263 7.72 -12.30 2.27
CA LEU A 263 7.04 -12.41 3.57
C LEU A 263 5.79 -13.30 3.50
N THR A 264 5.02 -13.24 2.43
CA THR A 264 3.83 -14.10 2.25
C THR A 264 4.19 -15.58 2.14
N THR A 265 5.30 -15.93 1.50
CA THR A 265 5.77 -17.34 1.47
C THR A 265 6.16 -17.88 2.84
N ILE A 266 6.50 -17.01 3.79
CA ILE A 266 6.89 -17.38 5.16
C ILE A 266 5.65 -17.44 6.06
N TYR A 267 4.92 -16.34 6.15
CA TYR A 267 3.84 -16.18 7.14
C TYR A 267 2.47 -16.67 6.65
N PHE A 268 2.26 -16.74 5.33
CA PHE A 268 0.98 -17.09 4.72
C PHE A 268 1.09 -18.30 3.78
N ARG A 269 2.09 -19.16 3.98
CA ARG A 269 2.33 -20.35 3.15
C ARG A 269 1.07 -21.22 3.00
N ASN A 270 0.34 -21.44 4.09
CA ASN A 270 -0.87 -22.27 4.11
C ASN A 270 -2.09 -21.61 3.42
N ARG A 271 -1.98 -20.33 3.02
CA ARG A 271 -3.01 -19.58 2.31
C ARG A 271 -2.64 -19.33 0.84
N ALA A 272 -1.42 -19.67 0.44
CA ALA A 272 -0.92 -19.50 -0.92
C ALA A 272 -1.10 -20.79 -1.75
N SER A 273 -1.36 -20.65 -3.05
CA SER A 273 -1.40 -21.78 -3.97
C SER A 273 0.01 -22.33 -4.24
N ALA A 274 0.09 -23.59 -4.70
CA ALA A 274 1.37 -24.18 -5.10
C ALA A 274 2.02 -23.40 -6.26
N GLU A 275 1.21 -22.92 -7.21
CA GLU A 275 1.65 -22.05 -8.30
C GLU A 275 2.25 -20.74 -7.79
N TYR A 276 1.57 -20.07 -6.84
CA TYR A 276 2.09 -18.85 -6.21
C TYR A 276 3.47 -19.11 -5.61
N LEU A 277 3.58 -20.12 -4.74
CA LEU A 277 4.83 -20.45 -4.05
C LEU A 277 5.96 -20.84 -5.02
N GLY A 278 5.64 -21.58 -6.09
CA GLY A 278 6.62 -21.99 -7.10
C GLY A 278 7.09 -20.84 -7.99
N SER A 279 6.27 -19.80 -8.17
CA SER A 279 6.57 -18.67 -9.06
C SER A 279 7.40 -17.54 -8.42
N ILE A 280 7.48 -17.46 -7.08
CA ILE A 280 8.03 -16.27 -6.39
C ILE A 280 9.48 -15.98 -6.75
N ASP A 281 10.33 -17.01 -6.88
CA ASP A 281 11.74 -16.81 -7.18
C ASP A 281 11.92 -16.24 -8.61
N ASP A 282 11.20 -16.79 -9.59
CA ASP A 282 11.19 -16.29 -10.96
C ASP A 282 10.59 -14.89 -11.06
N VAL A 283 9.49 -14.63 -10.35
CA VAL A 283 8.90 -13.29 -10.26
C VAL A 283 9.90 -12.30 -9.66
N THR A 284 10.59 -12.68 -8.59
CA THR A 284 11.60 -11.85 -7.92
C THR A 284 12.75 -11.49 -8.86
N ILE A 285 13.25 -12.44 -9.65
CA ILE A 285 14.29 -12.17 -10.65
C ILE A 285 13.76 -11.22 -11.73
N GLY A 286 12.52 -11.42 -12.19
CA GLY A 286 11.86 -10.53 -13.15
C GLY A 286 11.72 -9.09 -12.65
N LEU A 287 11.22 -8.94 -11.42
CA LEU A 287 11.08 -7.63 -10.76
C LEU A 287 12.44 -7.00 -10.48
N GLY A 288 13.47 -7.78 -10.13
CA GLY A 288 14.83 -7.29 -9.98
C GLY A 288 15.39 -6.71 -11.28
N LYS A 289 15.11 -7.34 -12.43
CA LYS A 289 15.53 -6.82 -13.74
C LYS A 289 14.85 -5.48 -14.06
N ALA A 290 13.53 -5.40 -13.85
CA ALA A 290 12.78 -4.17 -14.06
C ALA A 290 13.20 -3.06 -13.08
N SER A 291 13.41 -3.41 -11.80
CA SER A 291 13.88 -2.49 -10.76
C SER A 291 15.25 -1.93 -11.06
N SER A 292 16.17 -2.73 -11.59
CA SER A 292 17.48 -2.26 -12.03
C SER A 292 17.36 -1.14 -13.07
N LEU A 293 16.56 -1.36 -14.12
CA LEU A 293 16.35 -0.36 -15.18
C LEU A 293 15.73 0.93 -14.62
N VAL A 294 14.65 0.81 -13.84
CA VAL A 294 13.96 1.97 -13.26
C VAL A 294 14.87 2.77 -12.34
N MET A 295 15.66 2.10 -11.50
CA MET A 295 16.58 2.77 -10.57
C MET A 295 17.78 3.38 -11.28
N PHE A 296 18.25 2.82 -12.41
CA PHE A 296 19.24 3.48 -13.27
C PHE A 296 18.67 4.76 -13.89
N THR A 297 17.42 4.73 -14.37
CA THR A 297 16.74 5.92 -14.90
C THR A 297 16.59 6.99 -13.82
N TYR A 298 16.19 6.60 -12.60
CA TYR A 298 16.12 7.52 -11.46
C TYR A 298 17.48 8.18 -11.18
N LEU A 299 18.54 7.38 -11.06
CA LEU A 299 19.89 7.88 -10.79
C LEU A 299 20.37 8.84 -11.88
N GLY A 300 20.20 8.46 -13.15
CA GLY A 300 20.58 9.31 -14.29
C GLY A 300 19.82 10.63 -14.29
N MET A 301 18.50 10.60 -14.15
CA MET A 301 17.68 11.81 -14.08
C MET A 301 18.03 12.67 -12.86
N ARG A 302 18.38 12.06 -11.73
CA ARG A 302 18.80 12.78 -10.53
C ARG A 302 20.12 13.52 -10.76
N LEU A 303 21.11 12.90 -11.38
CA LEU A 303 22.38 13.55 -11.72
C LEU A 303 22.21 14.69 -12.73
N ILE A 304 21.36 14.49 -13.74
CA ILE A 304 20.96 15.56 -14.68
C ILE A 304 20.32 16.72 -13.92
N SER A 305 19.40 16.43 -12.99
CA SER A 305 18.71 17.46 -12.22
C SER A 305 19.67 18.34 -11.40
N ILE A 306 20.68 17.76 -10.75
CA ILE A 306 21.66 18.53 -9.96
C ILE A 306 22.47 19.47 -10.86
N THR A 307 22.82 18.98 -12.06
CA THR A 307 23.58 19.74 -13.04
C THR A 307 22.75 20.89 -13.62
N HIS A 308 21.50 20.61 -13.99
CA HIS A 308 20.59 21.62 -14.53
C HIS A 308 20.31 22.75 -13.53
N GLU A 309 20.14 22.42 -12.25
CA GLU A 309 19.90 23.42 -11.20
C GLU A 309 21.20 24.09 -10.68
N GLY A 310 22.38 23.72 -11.22
CA GLY A 310 23.68 24.25 -10.77
C GLY A 310 23.98 23.98 -9.29
N ALA A 311 23.44 22.89 -8.73
CA ALA A 311 23.42 22.64 -7.30
C ALA A 311 24.71 21.96 -6.77
N TRP A 312 25.65 21.59 -7.65
CA TRP A 312 26.94 20.99 -7.30
C TRP A 312 27.73 21.77 -6.23
N LYS A 313 27.59 23.11 -6.23
CA LYS A 313 28.24 24.01 -5.25
C LYS A 313 27.84 23.77 -3.80
N TYR A 314 26.70 23.11 -3.55
CA TYR A 314 26.20 22.84 -2.21
C TYR A 314 26.67 21.50 -1.64
N LEU A 315 27.45 20.71 -2.38
CA LEU A 315 27.90 19.39 -1.93
C LEU A 315 28.91 19.45 -0.77
N ASP A 316 29.80 20.44 -0.77
CA ASP A 316 30.81 20.65 0.29
C ASP A 316 30.21 21.42 1.47
N THR A 317 29.06 20.94 1.95
CA THR A 317 28.36 21.48 3.12
C THR A 317 27.89 20.30 3.98
N PRO A 318 27.60 20.50 5.29
CA PRO A 318 27.07 19.42 6.12
C PRO A 318 25.81 18.75 5.56
N THR A 319 24.91 19.54 4.96
CA THR A 319 23.71 19.02 4.26
C THR A 319 24.07 18.35 2.94
N GLY A 320 25.11 18.82 2.25
CA GLY A 320 25.68 18.17 1.07
C GLY A 320 26.27 16.79 1.35
N HIS A 321 26.99 16.61 2.45
CA HIS A 321 27.47 15.29 2.85
C HIS A 321 26.32 14.31 3.12
N TRP A 322 25.25 14.79 3.75
CA TRP A 322 24.04 13.99 3.94
C TRP A 322 23.36 13.62 2.62
N PHE A 323 23.30 14.56 1.67
CA PHE A 323 22.84 14.28 0.32
C PHE A 323 23.66 13.19 -0.38
N MET A 324 24.99 13.22 -0.21
CA MET A 324 25.88 12.21 -0.77
C MET A 324 25.61 10.82 -0.18
N VAL A 325 25.28 10.71 1.11
CA VAL A 325 24.88 9.44 1.73
C VAL A 325 23.59 8.91 1.08
N GLU A 326 22.56 9.75 0.94
CA GLU A 326 21.30 9.37 0.29
C GLU A 326 21.55 8.88 -1.15
N ILE A 327 22.27 9.68 -1.95
CA ILE A 327 22.56 9.35 -3.34
C ILE A 327 23.45 8.12 -3.46
N ALA A 328 24.42 7.92 -2.57
CA ALA A 328 25.26 6.72 -2.59
C ALA A 328 24.40 5.45 -2.37
N ILE A 329 23.48 5.47 -1.41
CA ILE A 329 22.55 4.35 -1.18
C ILE A 329 21.72 4.09 -2.45
N LEU A 330 21.09 5.12 -3.01
CA LEU A 330 20.24 5.00 -4.19
C LEU A 330 21.03 4.67 -5.48
N ALA A 331 22.31 5.05 -5.54
CA ALA A 331 23.19 4.76 -6.66
C ALA A 331 23.67 3.31 -6.66
N LEU A 332 23.86 2.69 -5.48
CA LEU A 332 24.27 1.28 -5.37
C LEU A 332 23.14 0.32 -5.75
N VAL A 333 21.89 0.66 -5.41
CA VAL A 333 20.69 -0.14 -5.65
C VAL A 333 20.58 -0.70 -7.09
N PRO A 334 20.66 0.09 -8.17
CA PRO A 334 20.51 -0.42 -9.54
C PRO A 334 21.57 -1.46 -9.91
N PHE A 335 22.82 -1.28 -9.44
CA PHE A 335 23.92 -2.23 -9.66
C PHE A 335 23.72 -3.52 -8.87
N LEU A 336 23.25 -3.44 -7.61
CA LEU A 336 22.97 -4.62 -6.79
C LEU A 336 21.84 -5.46 -7.39
N TYR A 337 20.78 -4.82 -7.92
CA TYR A 337 19.74 -5.54 -8.66
C TYR A 337 20.30 -6.19 -9.92
N TYR A 338 21.06 -5.45 -10.72
CA TYR A 338 21.67 -5.97 -11.94
C TYR A 338 22.54 -7.20 -11.66
N TYR A 339 23.44 -7.09 -10.68
CA TYR A 339 24.31 -8.19 -10.27
C TYR A 339 23.52 -9.39 -9.72
N GLY A 340 22.49 -9.14 -8.90
CA GLY A 340 21.59 -10.18 -8.40
C GLY A 340 20.87 -10.93 -9.53
N VAL A 341 20.40 -10.21 -10.55
CA VAL A 341 19.75 -10.80 -11.73
C VAL A 341 20.75 -11.62 -12.56
N MET A 342 21.95 -11.09 -12.83
CA MET A 342 22.99 -11.80 -13.57
C MET A 342 23.39 -13.11 -12.89
N LYS A 343 23.54 -13.09 -11.57
CA LYS A 343 23.91 -14.27 -10.77
C LYS A 343 22.70 -15.14 -10.41
N LYS A 344 21.48 -14.77 -10.83
CA LYS A 344 20.22 -15.40 -10.41
C LYS A 344 20.12 -15.55 -8.88
N ASN A 345 20.69 -14.61 -8.13
CA ASN A 345 20.71 -14.62 -6.67
C ASN A 345 19.47 -13.90 -6.11
N VAL A 346 18.42 -14.68 -5.85
CA VAL A 346 17.13 -14.20 -5.32
C VAL A 346 17.29 -13.49 -3.97
N ARG A 347 18.14 -14.01 -3.08
CA ARG A 347 18.36 -13.42 -1.75
C ARG A 347 18.95 -12.01 -1.86
N LEU A 348 19.92 -11.84 -2.76
CA LEU A 348 20.49 -10.52 -3.00
C LEU A 348 19.42 -9.55 -3.51
N ILE A 349 18.57 -9.96 -4.46
CA ILE A 349 17.48 -9.12 -4.97
C ILE A 349 16.50 -8.75 -3.85
N GLN A 350 16.19 -9.67 -2.93
CA GLN A 350 15.33 -9.41 -1.77
C GLN A 350 15.94 -8.38 -0.82
N VAL A 351 17.22 -8.51 -0.50
CA VAL A 351 17.94 -7.53 0.33
C VAL A 351 17.99 -6.17 -0.36
N THR A 352 18.30 -6.13 -1.66
CA THR A 352 18.26 -4.90 -2.46
C THR A 352 16.86 -4.27 -2.47
N GLY A 353 15.81 -5.08 -2.46
CA GLY A 353 14.41 -4.66 -2.23
C GLY A 353 14.27 -3.81 -0.97
N VAL A 354 14.71 -4.34 0.17
CA VAL A 354 14.67 -3.63 1.46
C VAL A 354 15.49 -2.34 1.42
N VAL A 355 16.71 -2.38 0.87
CA VAL A 355 17.57 -1.19 0.73
C VAL A 355 16.91 -0.12 -0.15
N THR A 356 16.23 -0.53 -1.23
CA THR A 356 15.47 0.38 -2.11
C THR A 356 14.33 1.04 -1.35
N MET A 357 13.56 0.28 -0.56
CA MET A 357 12.49 0.83 0.26
C MET A 357 13.02 1.87 1.24
N ILE A 358 14.12 1.55 1.96
CA ILE A 358 14.76 2.47 2.90
C ILE A 358 15.25 3.74 2.19
N GLY A 359 15.92 3.60 1.04
CA GLY A 359 16.44 4.74 0.27
C GLY A 359 15.33 5.67 -0.22
N ILE A 360 14.18 5.13 -0.64
CA ILE A 360 13.04 5.94 -1.08
C ILE A 360 12.34 6.61 0.10
N ILE A 361 12.16 5.91 1.22
CA ILE A 361 11.66 6.53 2.47
C ILE A 361 12.58 7.68 2.88
N LEU A 362 13.89 7.45 2.89
CA LEU A 362 14.89 8.46 3.22
C LEU A 362 14.79 9.68 2.31
N ASN A 363 14.70 9.46 0.99
CA ASN A 363 14.53 10.53 0.01
C ASN A 363 13.27 11.37 0.28
N ARG A 364 12.15 10.73 0.65
CA ARG A 364 10.88 11.42 0.93
C ARG A 364 10.89 12.16 2.27
N PHE A 365 11.48 11.57 3.30
CA PHE A 365 11.72 12.25 4.58
C PHE A 365 12.65 13.46 4.39
N ASN A 366 13.68 13.32 3.56
CA ASN A 366 14.59 14.42 3.26
C ASN A 366 13.85 15.58 2.59
N LEU A 367 13.08 15.30 1.54
CA LEU A 367 12.35 16.34 0.81
C LEU A 367 11.31 17.07 1.68
N THR A 368 10.61 16.34 2.55
CA THR A 368 9.40 16.85 3.21
C THR A 368 9.62 17.39 4.62
N LEU A 369 10.61 16.84 5.34
CA LEU A 369 10.85 17.15 6.75
C LEU A 369 12.25 17.71 7.00
N LEU A 370 13.30 17.00 6.54
CA LEU A 370 14.68 17.38 6.92
C LEU A 370 15.24 18.58 6.15
N THR A 371 14.78 18.78 4.92
CA THR A 371 15.30 19.84 4.03
C THR A 371 14.26 20.89 3.66
N PHE A 372 13.02 20.69 4.11
CA PHE A 372 11.96 21.70 4.03
C PHE A 372 12.18 22.74 5.13
N ASN A 373 12.04 24.02 4.78
CA ASN A 373 12.42 25.17 5.60
C ASN A 373 13.83 25.10 6.18
N TYR A 374 14.81 24.59 5.42
CA TYR A 374 16.18 24.36 5.91
C TYR A 374 16.91 25.59 6.46
N GLN A 375 16.41 26.80 6.18
CA GLN A 375 16.97 28.08 6.65
C GLN A 375 16.46 28.46 8.04
N LEU A 376 15.38 27.85 8.53
CA LEU A 376 14.83 28.12 9.85
C LEU A 376 15.55 27.29 10.92
N PRO A 377 15.59 27.76 12.18
CA PRO A 377 16.07 26.97 13.30
C PRO A 377 15.34 25.62 13.34
N ARG A 378 16.09 24.53 13.50
CA ARG A 378 15.49 23.19 13.57
C ARG A 378 14.76 23.03 14.90
N GLY A 379 13.44 22.84 14.83
CA GLY A 379 12.65 22.30 15.93
C GLY A 379 12.88 20.79 16.12
N GLU A 380 12.11 20.16 17.01
CA GLU A 380 12.11 18.70 17.12
C GLU A 380 11.62 18.05 15.83
N LEU A 381 12.46 17.22 15.23
CA LEU A 381 12.14 16.55 13.95
C LEU A 381 11.05 15.48 14.11
N PHE A 382 10.98 14.84 15.29
CA PHE A 382 10.11 13.70 15.54
C PHE A 382 9.41 13.85 16.87
N TYR A 383 8.18 14.38 16.85
CA TYR A 383 7.37 14.43 18.06
C TYR A 383 6.88 13.02 18.43
N TRP A 384 7.12 12.61 19.68
CA TRP A 384 6.91 11.22 20.10
C TRP A 384 5.45 10.74 19.94
N LYS A 385 4.47 11.64 20.09
CA LYS A 385 3.05 11.32 19.88
C LYS A 385 2.77 11.04 18.40
N GLU A 386 3.35 11.82 17.49
CA GLU A 386 3.21 11.55 16.06
C GLU A 386 3.84 10.21 15.69
N VAL A 387 5.05 9.92 16.22
CA VAL A 387 5.71 8.62 16.01
C VAL A 387 4.80 7.48 16.47
N LEU A 388 4.23 7.57 17.67
CA LEU A 388 3.37 6.52 18.22
C LEU A 388 2.11 6.32 17.38
N VAL A 389 1.47 7.39 16.93
CA VAL A 389 0.30 7.31 16.04
C VAL A 389 0.69 6.71 14.68
N VAL A 390 1.80 7.14 14.07
CA VAL A 390 2.28 6.61 12.79
C VAL A 390 2.56 5.11 12.89
N VAL A 391 3.31 4.68 13.90
CA VAL A 391 3.60 3.25 14.12
C VAL A 391 2.32 2.46 14.36
N SER A 392 1.38 3.00 15.13
CA SER A 392 0.09 2.35 15.39
C SER A 392 -0.71 2.16 14.12
N VAL A 393 -0.81 3.18 13.27
CA VAL A 393 -1.54 3.12 12.00
C VAL A 393 -0.88 2.13 11.03
N ILE A 394 0.45 2.07 10.97
CA ILE A 394 1.19 1.04 10.20
C ILE A 394 0.86 -0.37 10.72
N ILE A 395 0.85 -0.57 12.03
CA ILE A 395 0.48 -1.87 12.63
C ILE A 395 -0.95 -2.23 12.26
N ILE A 396 -1.90 -1.29 12.35
CA ILE A 396 -3.29 -1.51 11.92
C ILE A 396 -3.32 -1.92 10.44
N GLN A 397 -2.54 -1.27 9.56
CA GLN A 397 -2.44 -1.63 8.15
C GLN A 397 -1.97 -3.08 7.95
N VAL A 398 -0.92 -3.49 8.67
CA VAL A 398 -0.42 -4.88 8.62
C VAL A 398 -1.45 -5.87 9.16
N LEU A 399 -2.17 -5.52 10.24
CA LEU A 399 -3.22 -6.35 10.81
C LEU A 399 -4.42 -6.50 9.86
N VAL A 400 -4.83 -5.41 9.18
CA VAL A 400 -5.89 -5.43 8.17
C VAL A 400 -5.45 -6.28 6.97
N TYR A 401 -4.23 -6.11 6.47
CA TYR A 401 -3.68 -6.96 5.42
C TYR A 401 -3.70 -8.44 5.81
N ARG A 402 -3.21 -8.78 7.01
CA ARG A 402 -3.25 -10.14 7.56
C ARG A 402 -4.67 -10.66 7.69
N TRP A 403 -5.63 -9.82 8.07
CA TRP A 403 -7.03 -10.20 8.20
C TRP A 403 -7.63 -10.56 6.82
N ILE A 404 -7.35 -9.75 5.81
CA ILE A 404 -7.82 -9.93 4.42
C ILE A 404 -7.22 -11.19 3.81
N VAL A 405 -5.89 -11.35 3.83
CA VAL A 405 -5.19 -12.48 3.19
C VAL A 405 -5.60 -13.84 3.77
N ASN A 406 -5.96 -13.89 5.06
CA ASN A 406 -6.42 -15.13 5.68
C ASN A 406 -7.84 -15.56 5.25
N ARG A 407 -8.65 -14.65 4.72
CA ARG A 407 -10.08 -14.87 4.43
C ARG A 407 -10.38 -14.86 2.95
N MET A 408 -9.79 -13.89 2.24
CA MET A 408 -10.07 -13.64 0.83
C MET A 408 -9.08 -14.38 -0.08
N PRO A 409 -9.49 -14.76 -1.30
CA PRO A 409 -8.64 -15.44 -2.28
C PRO A 409 -7.66 -14.45 -2.93
N VAL A 410 -6.62 -14.06 -2.19
CA VAL A 410 -5.59 -13.10 -2.64
C VAL A 410 -4.33 -13.80 -3.13
N LEU A 411 -3.85 -14.81 -2.40
CA LEU A 411 -2.64 -15.59 -2.73
C LEU A 411 -2.96 -16.93 -3.42
N ARG A 412 -4.24 -17.15 -3.72
CA ARG A 412 -4.79 -18.36 -4.31
C ARG A 412 -6.08 -18.01 -5.04
N ASP A 413 -6.48 -18.87 -5.96
CA ASP A 413 -7.82 -18.79 -6.54
C ASP A 413 -8.89 -19.33 -5.60
N HIS A 414 -10.12 -18.88 -5.82
CA HIS A 414 -11.27 -19.40 -5.10
C HIS A 414 -11.63 -20.78 -5.65
N PRO A 415 -11.98 -21.79 -4.82
CA PRO A 415 -12.31 -23.14 -5.31
C PRO A 415 -13.43 -23.16 -6.36
N ASP A 416 -14.45 -22.32 -6.17
CA ASP A 416 -15.59 -22.21 -7.09
C ASP A 416 -15.28 -21.41 -8.37
N TYR A 417 -14.13 -20.73 -8.41
CA TYR A 417 -13.70 -19.89 -9.52
C TYR A 417 -12.22 -20.16 -9.87
N PRO A 418 -11.90 -21.38 -10.36
CA PRO A 418 -10.54 -21.74 -10.74
C PRO A 418 -10.11 -21.03 -12.03
N ASN A 419 -8.81 -20.75 -12.16
CA ASN A 419 -8.19 -20.10 -13.34
C ASN A 419 -8.66 -18.66 -13.58
N ASP A 420 -8.80 -17.90 -12.50
CA ASP A 420 -9.25 -16.51 -12.55
C ASP A 420 -8.12 -15.54 -12.91
N GLY A 421 -7.29 -15.96 -13.85
CA GLY A 421 -6.22 -15.17 -14.43
C GLY A 421 -6.80 -14.19 -15.45
N HIS A 422 -7.38 -13.09 -14.96
CA HIS A 422 -7.72 -11.94 -15.81
C HIS A 422 -6.49 -11.27 -16.40
#